data_AF-A0A0D0DBU0-F1
#
_entry.id   AF-A0A0D0DBU0-F1
#
_cell.length_a   1.000
_cell.length_b   1.000
_cell.length_c   1.000
_cell.angle_alpha   90.00
_cell.angle_beta   90.00
_cell.angle_gamma   90.00
#
_symmetry.space_group_name_H-M   'P 1'
#
loop_
_entity.id
_entity.type
_entity.pdbx_description
1 polymer ?
#
loop_
_entity_poly.entity_id
_entity_poly.type
_entity_poly.pdbx_seq_one_letter_code
_entity_poly.pdbx_strand_id
1 'polypeptide(L)'
;MATPFPQSQLATLNTVQAILCSAGLAPHHLNSADCAVPSSCTLTPVSHCFTPSSTLSLPPSPEVIVSQYELLPAQFFSINEIDQGLNKINCETTVDRVIWHPHGAIVEYLQTGAADGATIAHIFDVDPHPKHFIHPKASFQYSLGDGHSSHDNMTCFLFKSQSGAVVLCVKLHTLCQ
;
A
#
# COMPACT_ATOMS: atom_id res chain seq x y z
N MET A 1 18.22 -13.11 46.32
CA MET A 1 19.42 -13.30 45.48
C MET A 1 18.95 -13.58 44.08
N ALA A 2 19.21 -12.70 43.11
CA ALA A 2 18.83 -12.91 41.72
C ALA A 2 19.83 -13.87 41.07
N THR A 3 19.34 -14.93 40.43
CA THR A 3 20.17 -15.87 39.69
C THR A 3 20.68 -15.21 38.41
N PRO A 4 22.00 -15.28 38.12
CA PRO A 4 22.55 -14.72 36.88
C PRO A 4 21.98 -15.46 35.67
N PHE A 5 21.73 -14.70 34.60
CA PHE A 5 21.25 -15.24 33.34
C PHE A 5 22.26 -16.24 32.75
N PRO A 6 21.82 -17.41 32.25
CA PRO A 6 22.68 -18.33 31.53
C PRO A 6 23.35 -17.64 30.33
N GLN A 7 24.64 -17.90 30.12
CA GLN A 7 25.43 -17.26 29.05
C GLN A 7 24.85 -17.53 27.64
N SER A 8 24.16 -18.66 27.47
CA SER A 8 23.41 -18.99 26.25
C SER A 8 22.26 -18.02 25.97
N GLN A 9 21.57 -17.53 27.00
CA GLN A 9 20.48 -16.57 26.83
C GLN A 9 20.99 -15.19 26.41
N LEU A 10 22.16 -14.78 26.92
CA LEU A 10 22.80 -13.53 26.51
C LEU A 10 23.19 -13.55 25.02
N ALA A 11 23.76 -14.68 24.56
CA ALA A 11 24.11 -14.86 23.15
C ALA A 11 22.88 -14.81 22.22
N THR A 12 21.78 -15.43 22.63
CA THR A 12 20.51 -15.37 21.90
C THR A 12 19.97 -13.94 21.81
N LEU A 13 19.98 -13.18 22.91
CA LEU A 13 19.49 -11.78 22.91
C LEU A 13 20.31 -10.89 21.98
N ASN A 14 21.64 -11.03 22.00
CA ASN A 14 22.51 -10.29 21.08
C ASN A 14 22.24 -10.63 19.61
N THR A 15 21.93 -11.89 19.32
CA THR A 15 21.60 -12.36 17.97
C THR A 15 20.28 -11.76 17.49
N VAL A 16 19.24 -11.80 18.32
CA VAL A 16 17.93 -11.19 18.02
C VAL A 16 18.07 -9.69 17.79
N GLN A 17 18.87 -9.01 18.61
CA GLN A 17 19.11 -7.57 18.46
C GLN A 17 19.81 -7.23 17.15
N ALA A 18 20.81 -8.02 16.73
CA ALA A 18 21.49 -7.82 15.45
C ALA A 18 20.53 -7.96 14.26
N ILE A 19 19.64 -8.97 14.30
CA ILE A 19 18.63 -9.19 13.26
C ILE A 19 17.67 -7.99 13.19
N LEU A 20 17.15 -7.52 14.33
CA LEU A 20 16.25 -6.37 14.37
C LEU A 20 16.92 -5.10 13.83
N CYS A 21 18.18 -4.84 14.22
CA CYS A 21 18.94 -3.70 13.71
C CYS A 21 19.17 -3.79 12.19
N SER A 22 19.46 -4.98 11.65
CA SER A 22 19.62 -5.18 10.21
C SER A 22 18.33 -4.93 9.42
N ALA A 23 17.17 -5.14 10.05
CA ALA A 23 15.86 -4.88 9.49
C ALA A 23 15.36 -3.43 9.71
N GLY A 24 16.16 -2.56 10.34
CA GLY A 24 15.74 -1.19 10.69
C GLY A 24 14.67 -1.12 11.80
N LEU A 25 14.48 -2.20 12.56
CA LEU A 25 13.51 -2.29 13.65
C LEU A 25 14.19 -2.08 14.99
N ALA A 26 13.58 -1.27 15.85
CA ALA A 26 14.03 -1.09 17.24
C ALA A 26 13.23 -2.00 18.19
N PRO A 27 13.80 -2.49 19.30
CA PRO A 27 13.11 -3.39 20.23
C PRO A 27 11.78 -2.84 20.79
N HIS A 28 11.64 -1.52 20.89
CA HIS A 28 10.41 -0.87 21.36
C HIS A 28 9.26 -0.93 20.34
N HIS A 29 9.55 -1.25 19.06
CA HIS A 29 8.51 -1.46 18.04
C HIS A 29 7.74 -2.78 18.24
N LEU A 30 8.26 -3.70 19.06
CA LEU A 30 7.63 -5.01 19.31
C LEU A 30 6.55 -4.96 20.40
N ASN A 31 6.41 -3.84 21.12
CA ASN A 31 5.51 -3.70 22.26
C ASN A 31 4.14 -3.08 21.94
N SER A 32 3.78 -2.88 20.67
CA SER A 32 2.46 -2.34 20.32
C SER A 32 1.42 -3.44 20.19
N ALA A 33 0.85 -3.83 21.33
CA ALA A 33 -0.53 -4.32 21.39
C ALA A 33 -1.45 -3.14 21.73
N ASP A 34 -2.18 -2.68 20.72
CA ASP A 34 -3.35 -1.79 20.73
C ASP A 34 -3.27 -0.30 21.17
N CYS A 35 -4.10 0.45 20.43
CA CYS A 35 -4.53 1.85 20.50
C CYS A 35 -4.64 2.50 21.89
N ALA A 36 -4.06 3.70 22.03
CA ALA A 36 -4.69 4.87 22.68
C ALA A 36 -3.82 6.14 22.52
N VAL A 37 -4.39 7.21 21.97
CA VAL A 37 -3.94 8.58 22.26
C VAL A 37 -4.35 8.88 23.72
N PRO A 38 -3.55 9.59 24.54
CA PRO A 38 -3.60 11.06 24.52
C PRO A 38 -2.29 11.81 24.91
N SER A 39 -2.26 13.06 24.47
CA SER A 39 -1.72 14.26 25.16
C SER A 39 -0.22 14.46 25.41
N SER A 40 0.23 15.59 24.81
CA SER A 40 1.09 16.63 25.40
C SER A 40 2.54 16.29 25.72
N CYS A 41 3.46 16.78 24.87
CA CYS A 41 4.81 17.13 25.29
C CYS A 41 5.20 18.52 24.77
N THR A 42 5.76 19.26 25.71
CA THR A 42 5.85 20.71 25.81
C THR A 42 7.04 21.26 25.03
N LEU A 43 6.85 22.46 24.51
CA LEU A 43 7.79 23.26 23.73
C LEU A 43 9.10 23.59 24.49
N THR A 44 10.24 23.43 23.82
CA THR A 44 11.45 24.21 24.08
C THR A 44 11.72 25.15 22.89
N PRO A 45 11.87 26.48 23.09
CA PRO A 45 12.15 27.39 22.00
C PRO A 45 13.68 27.46 21.78
N VAL A 46 14.17 26.83 20.72
CA VAL A 46 15.50 27.15 20.19
C VAL A 46 15.31 28.23 19.13
N SER A 47 15.66 29.45 19.50
CA SER A 47 15.68 30.60 18.61
C SER A 47 16.73 30.40 17.53
N HIS A 48 16.30 30.02 16.34
CA HIS A 48 17.08 30.14 15.12
C HIS A 48 16.43 31.17 14.21
N CYS A 49 17.09 32.31 14.05
CA CYS A 49 16.78 33.29 13.03
C CYS A 49 16.98 32.65 11.64
N PHE A 50 15.91 32.14 11.05
CA PHE A 50 15.86 31.87 9.62
C PHE A 50 15.00 32.93 8.96
N THR A 51 15.69 33.80 8.22
CA THR A 51 15.12 34.66 7.19
C THR A 51 14.18 33.86 6.28
N PRO A 52 12.96 34.33 6.01
CA PRO A 52 12.12 33.72 4.99
C PRO A 52 12.71 34.06 3.61
N SER A 53 13.58 33.19 3.10
CA SER A 53 13.82 33.13 1.67
C SER A 53 12.53 32.65 1.04
N SER A 54 11.81 33.55 0.38
CA SER A 54 10.70 33.21 -0.50
C SER A 54 11.24 32.34 -1.65
N THR A 55 11.30 31.03 -1.42
CA THR A 55 11.47 30.07 -2.50
C THR A 55 10.20 30.10 -3.31
N LEU A 56 10.30 30.66 -4.52
CA LEU A 56 9.35 30.43 -5.60
C LEU A 56 9.19 28.91 -5.72
N SER A 57 8.10 28.38 -5.16
CA SER A 57 7.72 26.98 -5.31
C SER A 57 7.35 26.78 -6.77
N LEU A 58 8.33 26.38 -7.58
CA LEU A 58 8.03 25.80 -8.88
C LEU A 58 7.16 24.56 -8.61
N PRO A 59 6.07 24.35 -9.35
CA PRO A 59 5.35 23.09 -9.29
C PRO A 59 6.37 21.97 -9.55
N PRO A 60 6.40 20.92 -8.70
CA PRO A 60 7.34 19.82 -8.89
C PRO A 60 7.16 19.26 -10.30
N SER A 61 8.26 19.00 -11.00
CA SER A 61 8.17 18.31 -12.28
C SER A 61 7.52 16.94 -12.07
N PRO A 62 6.71 16.45 -13.03
CA PRO A 62 5.99 15.18 -12.88
C PRO A 62 6.91 13.99 -12.53
N GLU A 63 8.18 14.07 -12.89
CA GLU A 63 9.21 13.06 -12.62
C GLU A 63 9.61 12.93 -11.14
N VAL A 64 9.43 13.98 -10.32
CA VAL A 64 9.79 13.94 -8.88
C VAL A 64 8.71 13.27 -8.04
N ILE A 65 7.46 13.26 -8.51
CA ILE A 65 6.29 12.75 -7.78
C ILE A 65 6.36 11.24 -7.57
N VAL A 66 7.04 10.50 -8.46
CA VAL A 66 7.16 9.03 -8.37
C VAL A 66 8.04 8.61 -7.18
N SER A 67 8.99 9.44 -6.72
CA SER A 67 9.96 9.04 -5.68
C SER A 67 9.47 9.12 -4.23
N GLN A 68 8.28 9.65 -3.97
CA GLN A 68 7.75 9.88 -2.61
C GLN A 68 6.36 9.26 -2.38
N TYR A 69 5.94 8.36 -3.26
CA TYR A 69 4.65 7.70 -3.07
C TYR A 69 4.74 6.68 -1.91
N GLU A 70 4.25 7.07 -0.73
CA GLU A 70 4.04 6.17 0.39
C GLU A 70 2.68 5.48 0.25
N LEU A 71 2.70 4.14 0.25
CA LEU A 71 1.50 3.32 0.18
C LEU A 71 0.69 3.44 1.47
N LEU A 72 -0.58 3.82 1.33
CA LEU A 72 -1.53 3.74 2.43
C LEU A 72 -1.82 2.27 2.78
N PRO A 73 -2.01 1.94 4.06
CA PRO A 73 -2.44 0.62 4.47
C PRO A 73 -3.74 0.20 3.78
N ALA A 74 -3.83 -1.09 3.40
CA ALA A 74 -5.04 -1.67 2.84
C ALA A 74 -6.24 -1.50 3.79
N GLN A 75 -7.32 -0.95 3.27
CA GLN A 75 -8.54 -0.67 4.02
C GLN A 75 -9.51 -1.83 3.88
N PHE A 76 -10.15 -2.23 4.98
CA PHE A 76 -11.23 -3.21 4.94
C PHE A 76 -12.50 -2.60 4.38
N PHE A 77 -13.29 -3.41 3.68
CA PHE A 77 -14.68 -3.06 3.41
C PHE A 77 -15.47 -3.07 4.72
N SER A 78 -16.30 -2.05 4.91
CA SER A 78 -17.28 -2.01 5.99
C SER A 78 -18.38 -3.04 5.75
N ILE A 79 -19.08 -3.43 6.83
CA ILE A 79 -20.20 -4.39 6.75
C ILE A 79 -21.26 -3.92 5.74
N ASN A 80 -21.59 -2.64 5.74
CA ASN A 80 -22.56 -2.08 4.80
C ASN A 80 -22.07 -2.16 3.34
N GLU A 81 -20.77 -1.97 3.09
CA GLU A 81 -20.22 -2.12 1.73
C GLU A 81 -20.24 -3.58 1.27
N ILE A 82 -19.99 -4.52 2.18
CA ILE A 82 -20.09 -5.97 1.92
C ILE A 82 -21.54 -6.36 1.63
N ASP A 83 -22.50 -5.86 2.40
CA ASP A 83 -23.93 -6.12 2.20
C ASP A 83 -24.42 -5.58 0.85
N GLN A 84 -23.87 -4.46 0.41
CA GLN A 84 -24.09 -3.89 -0.92
C GLN A 84 -23.33 -4.61 -2.04
N GLY A 85 -22.48 -5.58 -1.71
CA GLY A 85 -21.65 -6.34 -2.65
C GLY A 85 -20.52 -5.53 -3.27
N LEU A 86 -20.10 -4.42 -2.67
CA LEU A 86 -19.02 -3.57 -3.18
C LEU A 86 -17.65 -4.22 -3.09
N ASN A 87 -17.51 -5.28 -2.31
CA ASN A 87 -16.30 -6.07 -2.23
C ASN A 87 -16.26 -7.21 -3.27
N LYS A 88 -17.26 -7.33 -4.15
CA LYS A 88 -17.28 -8.36 -5.21
C LYS A 88 -16.46 -7.91 -6.41
N ILE A 89 -15.50 -8.73 -6.84
CA ILE A 89 -14.80 -8.53 -8.12
C ILE A 89 -15.67 -9.02 -9.28
N ASN A 90 -16.22 -10.22 -9.11
CA ASN A 90 -17.09 -10.91 -10.06
C ASN A 90 -18.16 -11.71 -9.25
N CYS A 91 -18.92 -12.59 -9.91
CA CYS A 91 -19.98 -13.37 -9.25
C CYS A 91 -19.48 -14.38 -8.20
N GLU A 92 -18.22 -14.80 -8.29
CA GLU A 92 -17.64 -15.90 -7.50
C GLU A 92 -16.52 -15.43 -6.55
N THR A 93 -15.94 -14.26 -6.82
CA THR A 93 -14.77 -13.74 -6.10
C THR A 93 -15.11 -12.45 -5.37
N THR A 94 -14.74 -12.41 -4.09
CA THR A 94 -14.79 -11.22 -3.23
C THR A 94 -13.40 -10.83 -2.78
N VAL A 95 -13.26 -9.60 -2.30
CA VAL A 95 -12.03 -9.08 -1.69
C VAL A 95 -12.26 -8.67 -0.25
N ASP A 96 -11.22 -8.82 0.56
CA ASP A 96 -11.26 -8.43 1.98
C ASP A 96 -10.89 -6.96 2.16
N ARG A 97 -9.94 -6.49 1.35
CA ARG A 97 -9.37 -5.14 1.47
C ARG A 97 -9.15 -4.49 0.13
N VAL A 98 -8.99 -3.17 0.16
CA VAL A 98 -8.71 -2.33 -0.99
C VAL A 98 -7.58 -1.36 -0.70
N ILE A 99 -6.73 -1.12 -1.70
CA ILE A 99 -5.73 -0.06 -1.73
C ILE A 99 -5.99 0.79 -2.97
N TRP A 100 -6.00 2.11 -2.79
CA TRP A 100 -6.15 3.09 -3.87
C TRP A 100 -4.81 3.69 -4.23
N HIS A 101 -4.50 3.69 -5.52
CA HIS A 101 -3.27 4.22 -6.08
C HIS A 101 -3.59 5.47 -6.91
N PRO A 102 -2.86 6.57 -6.72
CA PRO A 102 -3.04 7.77 -7.53
C PRO A 102 -2.63 7.52 -8.98
N HIS A 103 -3.06 8.42 -9.87
CA HIS A 103 -2.70 8.34 -11.27
C HIS A 103 -1.17 8.32 -11.48
N GLY A 104 -0.70 7.40 -12.33
CA GLY A 104 0.73 7.23 -12.61
C GLY A 104 1.53 6.53 -11.51
N ALA A 105 0.89 6.06 -10.43
CA ALA A 105 1.56 5.24 -9.44
C ALA A 105 2.09 3.95 -10.08
N ILE A 106 3.29 3.54 -9.64
CA ILE A 106 3.90 2.26 -9.97
C ILE A 106 4.03 1.47 -8.67
N VAL A 107 3.55 0.23 -8.69
CA VAL A 107 3.59 -0.67 -7.53
C VAL A 107 4.53 -1.82 -7.85
N GLU A 108 5.61 -1.91 -7.08
CA GLU A 108 6.51 -3.05 -7.05
C GLU A 108 6.10 -3.98 -5.90
N TYR A 109 6.05 -5.29 -6.15
CA TYR A 109 5.71 -6.33 -5.17
C TYR A 109 4.36 -6.09 -4.47
N LEU A 110 3.29 -6.58 -5.08
CA LEU A 110 1.95 -6.47 -4.50
C LEU A 110 1.95 -7.04 -3.08
N GLN A 111 1.46 -6.24 -2.14
CA GLN A 111 1.22 -6.70 -0.79
C GLN A 111 0.26 -7.88 -0.86
N THR A 112 0.75 -9.08 -0.58
CA THR A 112 -0.10 -10.23 -0.36
C THR A 112 -0.80 -10.05 0.98
N GLY A 113 -2.04 -10.54 1.09
CA GLY A 113 -2.74 -10.54 2.37
C GLY A 113 -1.88 -11.16 3.48
N ALA A 114 -2.01 -10.64 4.69
CA ALA A 114 -1.20 -11.09 5.84
C ALA A 114 -1.49 -12.53 6.29
N ALA A 115 -2.56 -13.15 5.76
CA ALA A 115 -2.99 -14.50 6.07
C ALA A 115 -3.38 -15.24 4.78
N ASP A 116 -3.29 -16.56 4.81
CA ASP A 116 -3.75 -17.41 3.71
C ASP A 116 -5.22 -17.15 3.40
N GLY A 117 -5.51 -16.90 2.12
CA GLY A 117 -6.86 -16.57 1.64
C GLY A 117 -7.26 -15.11 1.77
N ALA A 118 -6.44 -14.25 2.40
CA ALA A 118 -6.71 -12.82 2.42
C ALA A 118 -6.41 -12.19 1.06
N THR A 119 -7.40 -11.48 0.52
CA THR A 119 -7.40 -10.92 -0.84
C THR A 119 -7.46 -9.39 -0.79
N ILE A 120 -6.55 -8.74 -1.52
CA ILE A 120 -6.43 -7.28 -1.57
C ILE A 120 -6.66 -6.82 -3.02
N ALA A 121 -7.62 -5.94 -3.23
CA ALA A 121 -7.83 -5.23 -4.49
C ALA A 121 -6.91 -4.00 -4.57
N HIS A 122 -6.15 -3.88 -5.66
CA HIS A 122 -5.41 -2.67 -5.98
C HIS A 122 -6.20 -1.90 -7.05
N ILE A 123 -6.64 -0.68 -6.71
CA ILE A 123 -7.42 0.16 -7.61
C ILE A 123 -6.56 1.36 -8.02
N PHE A 124 -6.35 1.52 -9.32
CA PHE A 124 -5.57 2.61 -9.88
C PHE A 124 -6.49 3.66 -10.49
N ASP A 125 -6.19 4.93 -10.24
CA ASP A 125 -6.85 6.03 -10.93
C ASP A 125 -6.34 6.16 -12.37
N VAL A 126 -7.26 6.28 -13.34
CA VAL A 126 -6.96 6.25 -14.77
C VAL A 126 -7.56 7.47 -15.45
N ASP A 127 -6.75 8.17 -16.25
CA ASP A 127 -7.26 9.21 -17.14
C ASP A 127 -8.08 8.55 -18.27
N PRO A 128 -9.40 8.84 -18.37
CA PRO A 128 -10.25 8.25 -19.40
C PRO A 128 -9.96 8.82 -20.80
N HIS A 129 -9.15 9.88 -20.93
CA HIS A 129 -8.86 10.51 -22.21
C HIS A 129 -7.98 9.58 -23.10
N PRO A 130 -8.38 9.27 -24.35
CA PRO A 130 -7.70 8.25 -25.15
C PRO A 130 -6.20 8.50 -25.41
N LYS A 131 -5.76 9.77 -25.40
CA LYS A 131 -4.35 10.11 -25.61
C LYS A 131 -3.49 9.95 -24.36
N HIS A 132 -4.10 9.89 -23.18
CA HIS A 132 -3.43 9.81 -21.89
C HIS A 132 -3.80 8.53 -21.13
N PHE A 133 -4.67 7.69 -21.70
CA PHE A 133 -5.05 6.42 -21.13
C PHE A 133 -3.82 5.52 -21.01
N ILE A 134 -3.38 5.31 -19.77
CA ILE A 134 -2.38 4.33 -19.42
C ILE A 134 -3.14 3.17 -18.80
N HIS A 135 -2.98 1.98 -19.38
CA HIS A 135 -3.62 0.79 -18.83
C HIS A 135 -3.08 0.55 -17.40
N PRO A 136 -3.92 0.33 -16.37
CA PRO A 136 -3.46 0.02 -15.01
C PRO A 136 -2.43 -1.11 -14.91
N LYS A 137 -2.39 -1.99 -15.90
CA LYS A 137 -1.41 -3.06 -15.97
C LYS A 137 0.03 -2.54 -16.05
N ALA A 138 0.23 -1.41 -16.73
CA ALA A 138 1.54 -0.77 -16.85
C ALA A 138 2.02 -0.18 -15.51
N SER A 139 1.12 -0.01 -14.54
CA SER A 139 1.44 0.41 -13.18
C SER A 139 1.95 -0.73 -12.29
N PHE A 140 1.94 -1.97 -12.76
CA PHE A 140 2.56 -3.09 -12.03
C PHE A 140 3.95 -3.34 -12.58
N GLN A 141 4.95 -3.14 -11.72
CA GLN A 141 6.32 -3.47 -12.05
C GLN A 141 6.68 -4.79 -11.37
N TYR A 142 6.60 -5.87 -12.14
CA TYR A 142 7.10 -7.18 -11.72
C TYR A 142 8.58 -7.26 -12.10
N SER A 143 9.44 -7.64 -11.16
CA SER A 143 10.87 -7.87 -11.42
C SER A 143 11.14 -9.20 -12.15
N LEU A 144 10.13 -9.85 -12.73
CA LEU A 144 10.22 -11.19 -13.32
C LEU A 144 9.55 -11.21 -14.70
N GLY A 145 10.29 -11.67 -15.72
CA GLY A 145 9.97 -11.51 -17.14
C GLY A 145 8.80 -12.36 -17.68
N ASP A 146 8.13 -11.78 -18.68
CA ASP A 146 7.31 -12.31 -19.79
C ASP A 146 6.08 -13.24 -19.57
N GLY A 147 4.93 -12.84 -20.20
CA GLY A 147 3.79 -13.66 -20.71
C GLY A 147 2.53 -13.83 -19.80
N HIS A 148 1.26 -13.48 -20.16
CA HIS A 148 0.14 -14.39 -20.60
C HIS A 148 -1.38 -14.12 -20.18
N SER A 149 -2.36 -14.00 -21.13
CA SER A 149 -3.72 -14.74 -21.21
C SER A 149 -5.16 -14.30 -20.73
N SER A 150 -5.91 -13.41 -21.43
CA SER A 150 -7.37 -13.03 -21.37
C SER A 150 -8.51 -14.06 -21.28
N HIS A 151 -9.51 -13.94 -20.38
CA HIS A 151 -10.92 -14.28 -20.73
C HIS A 151 -11.71 -13.02 -21.15
N ASP A 152 -12.61 -13.16 -22.14
CA ASP A 152 -13.39 -12.07 -22.74
C ASP A 152 -14.75 -11.85 -22.03
N ASN A 153 -15.24 -10.60 -22.02
CA ASN A 153 -16.60 -10.17 -21.60
C ASN A 153 -16.99 -10.34 -20.11
N MET A 154 -16.12 -9.94 -19.17
CA MET A 154 -16.48 -9.91 -17.74
C MET A 154 -16.85 -8.49 -17.27
N THR A 155 -17.94 -8.36 -16.54
CA THR A 155 -18.33 -7.11 -15.87
C THR A 155 -17.49 -6.93 -14.61
N CYS A 156 -16.79 -5.80 -14.47
CA CYS A 156 -16.03 -5.50 -13.27
C CYS A 156 -16.82 -4.56 -12.36
N PHE A 157 -17.22 -5.04 -11.18
CA PHE A 157 -18.06 -4.27 -10.25
C PHE A 157 -17.29 -3.24 -9.43
N LEU A 158 -15.96 -3.38 -9.35
CA LEU A 158 -15.07 -2.47 -8.62
C LEU A 158 -14.79 -1.18 -9.38
N PHE A 159 -14.77 -1.23 -10.71
CA PHE A 159 -14.63 -0.03 -11.52
C PHE A 159 -16.01 0.56 -11.81
N LYS A 160 -16.18 1.82 -11.45
CA LYS A 160 -17.36 2.62 -11.78
C LYS A 160 -16.92 3.75 -12.70
N SER A 161 -17.71 4.00 -13.74
CA SER A 161 -17.54 5.21 -14.56
C SER A 161 -17.85 6.45 -13.72
N GLN A 162 -17.57 7.64 -14.27
CA GLN A 162 -17.92 8.91 -13.60
C GLN A 162 -19.41 9.04 -13.26
N SER A 163 -20.30 8.31 -13.95
CA SER A 163 -21.74 8.28 -13.64
C SER A 163 -22.11 7.23 -12.57
N GLY A 164 -21.14 6.51 -12.01
CA GLY A 164 -21.35 5.44 -11.03
C GLY A 164 -21.75 4.09 -11.64
N ALA A 165 -21.89 4.00 -12.97
CA ALA A 165 -22.24 2.75 -13.65
C ALA A 165 -21.04 1.79 -13.70
N VAL A 166 -21.31 0.49 -13.52
CA VAL A 166 -20.30 -0.58 -13.67
C VAL A 166 -19.78 -0.64 -15.10
N VAL A 167 -18.47 -0.79 -15.23
CA VAL A 167 -17.80 -0.83 -16.54
C VAL A 167 -17.59 -2.28 -17.00
N LEU A 168 -17.86 -2.53 -18.28
CA LEU A 168 -17.58 -3.81 -18.91
C LEU A 168 -16.08 -3.90 -19.18
N CYS A 169 -15.43 -4.95 -18.69
CA CYS A 169 -14.03 -5.19 -18.97
C CYS A 169 -13.91 -5.82 -20.36
N VAL A 170 -13.40 -5.05 -21.33
CA VAL A 170 -13.38 -5.47 -22.74
C VAL A 170 -12.08 -6.22 -23.10
N LYS A 171 -11.06 -6.25 -22.22
CA LYS A 171 -9.79 -7.03 -22.35
C LYS A 171 -8.78 -6.76 -21.20
N LEU A 172 -8.04 -7.77 -20.71
CA LEU A 172 -6.61 -7.70 -20.23
C LEU A 172 -6.07 -9.03 -19.63
N HIS A 173 -4.79 -9.45 -19.86
CA HIS A 173 -4.12 -10.45 -18.96
C HIS A 173 -2.58 -10.65 -18.97
N THR A 174 -2.04 -11.31 -17.91
CA THR A 174 -0.70 -11.97 -17.68
C THR A 174 -0.76 -13.01 -16.52
N LEU A 175 0.07 -14.07 -16.46
CA LEU A 175 0.18 -15.10 -15.38
C LEU A 175 1.66 -15.42 -15.06
N CYS A 176 2.02 -15.66 -13.78
CA CYS A 176 3.37 -16.06 -13.34
C CYS A 176 3.56 -17.60 -13.31
N GLN A 177 4.80 -18.07 -13.50
CA GLN A 177 5.24 -19.43 -13.16
C GLN A 177 5.85 -19.48 -11.75
#